data_AF-A0A444UR75-F1
#
_entry.id   AF-A0A444UR75-F1
#
_cell.length_a   1.000
_cell.length_b   1.000
_cell.length_c   1.000
_cell.angle_alpha   90.00
_cell.angle_beta   90.00
_cell.angle_gamma   90.00
#
_symmetry.space_group_name_H-M   'P 1'
#
loop_
_entity.id
_entity.type
_entity.pdbx_description
1 polymer ?
#
loop_
_entity_poly.entity_id
_entity_poly.type
_entity_poly.pdbx_seq_one_letter_code
_entity_poly.pdbx_strand_id
1 'polypeptide(L)'
;MRYRDKLPLVLKKLTFSIKPQEKIGIVGRTGSGKSSLGVTLFRLVELAGGSITIDGINIAQIGLEDLRRKLSIIPQEPVLFIGTVRVNLDPSSQYSDAQIWEALEKTHMKASIAQLPERLDSEVLENGENFSVGERQLLCVARALLRNSKILLLDEATAAIDTETDGLIQETISESFCHCTTLVIAHRLNTVLNCDRIMVLDQGQVVEFDAPSALLSDENSRFHAMVNAAEGGTNKTESR
;
A
#
# COMPACT_ATOMS: atom_id res chain seq x y z
N MET A 1 -6.08 -6.77 -18.30
CA MET A 1 -7.32 -6.52 -17.52
C MET A 1 -8.11 -5.37 -18.15
N ARG A 2 -9.44 -5.45 -18.14
CA ARG A 2 -10.38 -4.35 -18.44
C ARG A 2 -11.44 -4.32 -17.34
N TYR A 3 -11.95 -3.14 -17.00
CA TYR A 3 -12.99 -3.01 -15.96
C TYR A 3 -14.36 -3.53 -16.40
N ARG A 4 -14.65 -3.51 -17.70
CA ARG A 4 -15.90 -3.99 -18.31
C ARG A 4 -15.62 -4.53 -19.72
N ASP A 5 -16.42 -5.48 -20.18
CA ASP A 5 -16.17 -6.23 -21.43
C ASP A 5 -15.98 -5.34 -22.68
N LYS A 6 -16.66 -4.19 -22.72
CA LYS A 6 -16.64 -3.23 -23.83
C LYS A 6 -15.71 -2.04 -23.63
N LEU A 7 -14.97 -1.98 -22.52
CA LEU A 7 -14.01 -0.91 -22.26
C LEU A 7 -12.61 -1.31 -22.73
N PRO A 8 -11.74 -0.33 -23.05
CA PRO A 8 -10.34 -0.59 -23.36
C PRO A 8 -9.62 -1.36 -22.25
N LEU A 9 -8.59 -2.11 -22.64
CA LEU A 9 -7.69 -2.74 -21.67
C LEU A 9 -6.93 -1.65 -20.89
N VAL A 10 -6.98 -1.74 -19.56
CA VAL A 10 -6.22 -0.88 -18.66
C VAL A 10 -4.84 -1.45 -18.42
N LEU A 11 -4.74 -2.76 -18.16
CA LEU A 11 -3.48 -3.48 -18.05
C LEU A 11 -3.29 -4.39 -19.26
N LYS A 12 -2.14 -4.29 -19.92
CA LYS A 12 -1.85 -4.86 -21.25
C LYS A 12 -0.56 -5.69 -21.19
N LYS A 13 -0.69 -7.02 -21.23
CA LYS A 13 0.43 -7.97 -21.35
C LYS A 13 1.59 -7.75 -20.35
N LEU A 14 1.28 -7.41 -19.10
CA LEU A 14 2.30 -7.30 -18.06
C LEU A 14 2.94 -8.67 -17.81
N THR A 15 4.27 -8.72 -17.76
CA THR A 15 5.04 -9.91 -17.40
C THR A 15 6.15 -9.49 -16.46
N PHE A 16 6.12 -9.97 -15.22
CA PHE A 16 7.15 -9.72 -14.21
C PHE A 16 7.09 -10.81 -13.14
N SER A 17 8.14 -10.90 -12.32
CA SER A 17 8.21 -11.79 -11.16
C SER A 17 8.79 -11.04 -9.96
N ILE A 18 8.21 -11.28 -8.78
CA ILE A 18 8.61 -10.67 -7.52
C ILE A 18 9.07 -11.80 -6.61
N LYS A 19 10.24 -11.63 -5.98
CA LYS A 19 10.82 -12.60 -5.05
C LYS A 19 10.12 -12.52 -3.68
N PRO A 20 10.15 -13.60 -2.88
CA PRO A 20 9.69 -13.54 -1.50
C PRO A 20 10.41 -12.42 -0.72
N GLN A 21 9.66 -11.68 0.09
CA GLN A 21 10.16 -10.59 0.94
C GLN A 21 10.75 -9.38 0.19
N GLU A 22 10.60 -9.34 -1.13
CA GLU A 22 11.05 -8.22 -1.95
C GLU A 22 10.10 -7.02 -1.80
N LYS A 23 10.67 -5.82 -1.63
CA LYS A 23 9.97 -4.54 -1.64
C LYS A 23 10.03 -3.94 -3.04
N ILE A 24 8.87 -3.76 -3.66
CA ILE A 24 8.72 -3.26 -5.02
C ILE A 24 8.08 -1.87 -5.01
N GLY A 25 8.81 -0.87 -5.47
CA GLY A 25 8.26 0.46 -5.74
C GLY A 25 7.56 0.48 -7.10
N ILE A 26 6.32 0.94 -7.17
CA ILE A 26 5.52 1.03 -8.39
C ILE A 26 5.29 2.50 -8.69
N VAL A 27 5.89 2.97 -9.78
CA VAL A 27 5.83 4.37 -10.21
C VAL A 27 5.27 4.50 -11.63
N GLY A 28 4.85 5.71 -11.97
CA GLY A 28 4.31 6.04 -13.29
C GLY A 28 3.31 7.18 -13.21
N ARG A 29 2.97 7.75 -14.36
CA ARG A 29 2.01 8.87 -14.44
C ARG A 29 0.62 8.48 -13.93
N THR A 30 -0.19 9.47 -13.57
CA THR A 30 -1.62 9.24 -13.28
C THR A 30 -2.28 8.54 -14.47
N GLY A 31 -3.08 7.50 -14.19
CA GLY A 31 -3.72 6.69 -15.22
C GLY A 31 -2.83 5.61 -15.85
N SER A 32 -1.57 5.42 -15.41
CA SER A 32 -0.70 4.37 -15.97
C SER A 32 -1.08 2.93 -15.60
N GLY A 33 -1.99 2.75 -14.63
CA GLY A 33 -2.48 1.44 -14.20
C GLY A 33 -1.99 0.96 -12.84
N LYS A 34 -1.28 1.79 -12.05
CA LYS A 34 -0.75 1.42 -10.71
C LYS A 34 -1.81 0.82 -9.78
N SER A 35 -2.86 1.56 -9.45
CA SER A 35 -3.96 1.05 -8.59
C SER A 35 -4.72 -0.11 -9.23
N SER A 36 -4.76 -0.17 -10.57
CA SER A 36 -5.37 -1.29 -11.30
C SER A 36 -4.59 -2.60 -11.10
N LEU A 37 -3.29 -2.54 -10.80
CA LEU A 37 -2.50 -3.71 -10.44
C LEU A 37 -2.98 -4.29 -9.09
N GLY A 38 -3.21 -3.44 -8.09
CA GLY A 38 -3.81 -3.81 -6.82
C GLY A 38 -5.20 -4.45 -7.00
N VAL A 39 -6.06 -3.82 -7.81
CA VAL A 39 -7.39 -4.37 -8.15
C VAL A 39 -7.31 -5.80 -8.69
N THR A 40 -6.33 -6.10 -9.56
CA THR A 40 -6.14 -7.46 -10.08
C THR A 40 -5.55 -8.43 -9.07
N LEU A 41 -4.62 -7.98 -8.22
CA LEU A 41 -4.00 -8.80 -7.17
C LEU A 41 -5.04 -9.29 -6.15
N PHE A 42 -5.96 -8.41 -5.75
CA PHE A 42 -7.06 -8.73 -4.83
C PHE A 42 -8.26 -9.42 -5.51
N ARG A 43 -8.18 -9.70 -6.82
CA ARG A 43 -9.29 -10.19 -7.65
C ARG A 43 -10.59 -9.43 -7.38
N LEU A 44 -10.52 -8.10 -7.39
CA LEU A 44 -11.72 -7.25 -7.38
C LEU A 44 -12.33 -7.16 -8.79
N VAL A 45 -11.50 -7.33 -9.80
CA VAL A 45 -11.89 -7.47 -11.21
C VAL A 45 -11.10 -8.66 -11.79
N GLU A 46 -11.81 -9.55 -12.47
CA GLU A 46 -11.19 -10.71 -13.10
C GLU A 46 -10.33 -10.35 -14.32
N LEU A 47 -9.31 -11.16 -14.57
CA LEU A 47 -8.40 -10.93 -15.68
C LEU A 47 -9.09 -11.21 -17.02
N ALA A 48 -8.97 -10.27 -17.95
CA ALA A 48 -9.39 -10.48 -19.34
C ALA A 48 -8.52 -11.50 -20.10
N GLY A 49 -7.38 -11.90 -19.53
CA GLY A 49 -6.42 -12.85 -20.11
C GLY A 49 -5.11 -12.88 -19.33
N GLY A 50 -4.37 -13.97 -19.46
CA GLY A 50 -3.17 -14.26 -18.66
C GLY A 50 -3.52 -14.88 -17.30
N SER A 51 -2.56 -14.90 -16.39
CA SER A 51 -2.71 -15.45 -15.04
C SER A 51 -1.81 -14.73 -14.05
N ILE A 52 -2.21 -14.72 -12.78
CA ILE A 52 -1.36 -14.33 -11.65
C ILE A 52 -1.15 -15.58 -10.81
N THR A 53 0.10 -15.84 -10.46
CA THR A 53 0.48 -16.97 -9.60
C THR A 53 1.16 -16.45 -8.35
N ILE A 54 0.77 -16.99 -7.19
CA ILE A 54 1.43 -16.74 -5.90
C ILE A 54 1.93 -18.09 -5.40
N ASP A 55 3.23 -18.19 -5.12
CA ASP A 55 3.90 -19.44 -4.70
C ASP A 55 3.62 -20.62 -5.65
N GLY A 56 3.57 -20.34 -6.96
CA GLY A 56 3.29 -21.33 -8.01
C GLY A 56 1.81 -21.69 -8.17
N ILE A 57 0.91 -21.16 -7.34
CA ILE A 57 -0.53 -21.44 -7.40
C ILE A 57 -1.23 -20.32 -8.16
N ASN A 58 -2.04 -20.67 -9.17
CA ASN A 58 -2.87 -19.70 -9.88
C ASN A 58 -3.99 -19.19 -8.98
N ILE A 59 -4.01 -17.87 -8.72
CA ILE A 59 -4.96 -17.27 -7.78
C ILE A 59 -6.42 -17.38 -8.25
N ALA A 60 -6.68 -17.62 -9.54
CA ALA A 60 -8.01 -17.84 -10.09
C ALA A 60 -8.66 -19.15 -9.58
N GLN A 61 -7.85 -20.10 -9.11
CA GLN A 61 -8.29 -21.39 -8.58
C GLN A 61 -8.59 -21.34 -7.07
N ILE A 62 -8.22 -20.25 -6.39
CA ILE A 62 -8.37 -20.07 -4.94
C ILE A 62 -9.68 -19.33 -4.66
N GLY A 63 -10.36 -19.69 -3.56
CA GLY A 63 -11.51 -18.92 -3.06
C GLY A 63 -11.11 -17.49 -2.69
N LEU A 64 -11.99 -16.52 -2.91
CA LEU A 64 -11.69 -15.10 -2.67
C LEU A 64 -11.36 -14.81 -1.20
N GLU A 65 -12.03 -15.48 -0.27
CA GLU A 65 -11.76 -15.33 1.17
C GLU A 65 -10.35 -15.82 1.53
N ASP A 66 -9.97 -17.02 1.07
CA ASP A 66 -8.64 -17.58 1.31
C ASP A 66 -7.52 -16.74 0.71
N LEU A 67 -7.72 -16.26 -0.52
CA LEU A 67 -6.78 -15.35 -1.18
C LEU A 67 -6.64 -14.06 -0.38
N ARG A 68 -7.74 -13.36 -0.10
CA ARG A 68 -7.73 -12.03 0.52
C ARG A 68 -7.32 -12.05 1.99
N ARG A 69 -7.44 -13.19 2.68
CA ARG A 69 -6.90 -13.36 4.04
C ARG A 69 -5.37 -13.34 4.07
N LYS A 70 -4.70 -13.68 2.96
CA LYS A 70 -3.23 -13.67 2.84
C LYS A 70 -2.65 -12.36 2.28
N LEU A 71 -3.52 -11.43 1.89
CA LEU A 71 -3.17 -10.12 1.36
C LEU A 71 -3.65 -9.01 2.32
N SER A 72 -2.82 -7.98 2.52
CA SER A 72 -3.26 -6.75 3.19
C SER A 72 -3.05 -5.55 2.29
N ILE A 73 -3.91 -4.55 2.47
CA ILE A 73 -3.81 -3.26 1.81
C ILE A 73 -3.83 -2.17 2.86
N ILE A 74 -2.92 -1.20 2.73
CA ILE A 74 -2.97 0.06 3.45
C ILE A 74 -3.26 1.12 2.38
N PRO A 75 -4.49 1.65 2.31
CA PRO A 75 -4.89 2.59 1.28
C PRO A 75 -4.30 3.97 1.52
N GLN A 76 -4.35 4.81 0.48
CA GLN A 76 -3.98 6.21 0.52
C GLN A 76 -4.84 7.01 1.49
N GLU A 77 -6.16 6.78 1.46
CA GLU A 77 -7.12 7.40 2.36
C GLU A 77 -7.54 6.38 3.41
N PRO A 78 -7.17 6.57 4.70
CA PRO A 78 -7.53 5.64 5.75
C PRO A 78 -9.02 5.76 6.05
N VAL A 79 -9.77 4.71 5.69
CA VAL A 79 -11.20 4.63 5.97
C VAL A 79 -11.44 3.84 7.26
N LEU A 80 -12.10 4.50 8.21
CA LEU A 80 -12.72 3.88 9.36
C LEU A 80 -14.24 3.90 9.21
N PHE A 81 -14.89 2.84 9.67
CA PHE A 81 -16.33 2.68 9.65
C PHE A 81 -16.94 3.08 10.98
N ILE A 82 -18.19 3.54 10.95
CA ILE A 82 -18.97 3.80 12.16
C ILE A 82 -19.06 2.50 12.96
N GLY A 83 -18.77 2.56 14.26
CA GLY A 83 -18.72 1.41 15.15
C GLY A 83 -17.77 1.65 16.30
N THR A 84 -17.04 0.62 16.73
CA THR A 84 -16.00 0.75 17.76
C THR A 84 -14.60 0.63 17.18
N VAL A 85 -13.58 1.01 17.96
CA VAL A 85 -12.18 0.79 17.60
C VAL A 85 -11.92 -0.70 17.36
N ARG A 86 -12.46 -1.58 18.23
CA ARG A 86 -12.40 -3.05 18.07
C ARG A 86 -12.96 -3.51 16.74
N VAL A 87 -14.18 -3.10 16.39
CA VAL A 87 -14.82 -3.52 15.13
C VAL A 87 -14.02 -3.02 13.92
N ASN A 88 -13.41 -1.84 14.00
CA ASN A 88 -12.55 -1.34 12.95
C ASN A 88 -11.25 -2.12 12.79
N LEU A 89 -10.67 -2.65 13.86
CA LEU A 89 -9.44 -3.44 13.82
C LEU A 89 -9.71 -4.91 13.46
N ASP A 90 -10.80 -5.47 13.99
CA ASP A 90 -11.20 -6.86 13.82
C ASP A 90 -12.73 -7.01 13.66
N PRO A 91 -13.25 -6.76 12.44
CA PRO A 91 -14.67 -6.85 12.15
C PRO A 91 -15.26 -8.26 12.37
N SER A 92 -14.39 -9.28 12.33
CA SER A 92 -14.76 -10.70 12.42
C SER A 92 -14.57 -11.30 13.81
N SER A 93 -14.09 -10.51 14.79
CA SER A 93 -13.82 -10.97 16.16
C SER A 93 -12.94 -12.24 16.21
N GLN A 94 -11.91 -12.29 15.36
CA GLN A 94 -10.93 -13.38 15.29
C GLN A 94 -9.78 -13.26 16.30
N TYR A 95 -9.54 -12.07 16.84
CA TYR A 95 -8.38 -11.77 17.69
C TYR A 95 -8.79 -11.45 19.12
N SER A 96 -7.95 -11.88 20.06
CA SER A 96 -8.08 -11.52 21.47
C SER A 96 -7.68 -10.07 21.73
N ASP A 97 -8.18 -9.49 22.81
CA ASP A 97 -7.78 -8.16 23.30
C ASP A 97 -6.27 -8.00 23.38
N ALA A 98 -5.56 -9.02 23.87
CA ALA A 98 -4.11 -8.98 23.99
C ALA A 98 -3.43 -8.80 22.63
N GLN A 99 -3.91 -9.48 21.58
CA GLN A 99 -3.39 -9.34 20.23
C GLN A 99 -3.71 -7.97 19.63
N ILE A 100 -4.92 -7.45 19.88
CA ILE A 100 -5.32 -6.10 19.44
C ILE A 100 -4.45 -5.04 20.11
N TRP A 101 -4.23 -5.15 21.42
CA TRP A 101 -3.35 -4.23 22.16
C TRP A 101 -1.88 -4.34 21.74
N GLU A 102 -1.39 -5.52 21.37
CA GLU A 102 -0.05 -5.70 20.82
C GLU A 102 0.09 -5.00 19.46
N ALA A 103 -0.91 -5.12 18.58
CA ALA A 103 -0.92 -4.41 17.31
C ALA A 103 -0.96 -2.88 17.53
N LEU A 104 -1.79 -2.40 18.45
CA LEU A 104 -1.85 -0.98 18.81
C LEU A 104 -0.56 -0.45 19.44
N GLU A 105 0.17 -1.29 20.17
CA GLU A 105 1.50 -0.92 20.70
C GLU A 105 2.49 -0.72 19.57
N LYS A 106 2.56 -1.67 18.63
CA LYS A 106 3.44 -1.61 17.47
C LYS A 106 3.17 -0.42 16.57
N THR A 107 1.95 0.13 16.58
CA THR A 107 1.58 1.32 15.81
C THR A 107 1.43 2.58 16.66
N HIS A 108 1.98 2.58 17.88
CA HIS A 108 1.95 3.75 18.79
C HIS A 108 0.54 4.27 19.17
N MET A 109 -0.51 3.49 18.90
CA MET A 109 -1.90 3.85 19.20
C MET A 109 -2.37 3.38 20.57
N LYS A 110 -1.62 2.51 21.25
CA LYS A 110 -2.04 1.95 22.55
C LYS A 110 -2.34 3.03 23.58
N ALA A 111 -1.47 4.03 23.72
CA ALA A 111 -1.67 5.11 24.69
C ALA A 111 -2.93 5.93 24.38
N SER A 112 -3.09 6.35 23.12
CA SER A 112 -4.25 7.12 22.66
C SER A 112 -5.56 6.35 22.90
N ILE A 113 -5.60 5.08 22.52
CA ILE A 113 -6.80 4.24 22.71
C ILE A 113 -7.05 3.93 24.20
N ALA A 114 -6.00 3.72 25.01
CA ALA A 114 -6.15 3.43 26.44
C ALA A 114 -6.69 4.63 27.26
N GLN A 115 -6.50 5.86 26.76
CA GLN A 115 -7.02 7.08 27.37
C GLN A 115 -8.51 7.33 27.04
N LEU A 116 -9.05 6.67 26.02
CA LEU A 116 -10.48 6.77 25.71
C LEU A 116 -11.32 6.10 26.82
N PRO A 117 -12.50 6.66 27.17
CA PRO A 117 -13.31 6.16 28.29
C PRO A 117 -13.64 4.67 28.19
N GLU A 118 -13.95 4.18 26.99
CA GLU A 118 -14.32 2.78 26.72
C GLU A 118 -13.21 1.98 26.01
N ARG A 119 -12.02 2.58 25.89
CA ARG A 119 -10.83 1.96 25.28
C ARG A 119 -11.13 1.37 23.89
N LEU A 120 -11.04 0.04 23.73
CA LEU A 120 -11.29 -0.65 22.47
C LEU A 120 -12.76 -0.58 22.03
N ASP A 121 -13.67 -0.37 22.97
CA ASP A 121 -15.11 -0.27 22.69
C ASP A 121 -15.55 1.18 22.45
N SER A 122 -14.61 2.14 22.51
CA SER A 122 -14.90 3.54 22.19
C SER A 122 -15.36 3.71 20.75
N GLU A 123 -16.32 4.62 20.59
CA GLU A 123 -16.96 4.89 19.32
C GLU A 123 -15.99 5.51 18.29
N VAL A 124 -16.13 5.05 17.05
CA VAL A 124 -15.56 5.64 15.85
C VAL A 124 -16.72 6.30 15.11
N LEU A 125 -16.63 7.61 14.91
CA LEU A 125 -17.64 8.38 14.20
C LEU A 125 -17.54 8.15 12.68
N GLU A 126 -18.45 8.76 11.92
CA GLU A 126 -18.43 8.67 10.45
C GLU A 126 -17.06 9.07 9.90
N ASN A 127 -16.51 8.24 9.01
CA ASN A 127 -15.16 8.39 8.45
C ASN A 127 -14.02 8.52 9.49
N GLY A 128 -14.27 8.17 10.76
CA GLY A 128 -13.33 8.35 11.86
C GLY A 128 -13.01 9.82 12.16
N GLU A 129 -13.96 10.74 12.00
CA GLU A 129 -13.76 12.19 12.24
C GLU A 129 -13.24 12.53 13.65
N ASN A 130 -13.44 11.65 14.62
CA ASN A 130 -12.88 11.79 15.98
C ASN A 130 -11.41 11.38 16.11
N PHE A 131 -10.75 11.00 15.00
CA PHE A 131 -9.32 10.71 14.93
C PHE A 131 -8.66 11.61 13.88
N SER A 132 -7.43 12.02 14.15
CA SER A 132 -6.61 12.71 13.16
C SER A 132 -6.32 11.82 11.94
N VAL A 133 -5.92 12.42 10.82
CA VAL A 133 -5.53 11.67 9.61
C VAL A 133 -4.42 10.66 9.93
N GLY A 134 -3.42 11.05 10.72
CA GLY A 134 -2.31 10.19 11.13
C GLY A 134 -2.75 9.02 12.01
N GLU A 135 -3.60 9.26 13.00
CA GLU A 135 -4.16 8.19 13.85
C GLU A 135 -5.00 7.20 13.04
N ARG A 136 -5.81 7.69 12.10
CA ARG A 136 -6.56 6.81 11.17
C ARG A 136 -5.61 5.94 10.33
N GLN A 137 -4.48 6.49 9.89
CA GLN A 137 -3.48 5.74 9.16
C GLN A 137 -2.83 4.67 10.04
N LEU A 138 -2.42 5.01 11.26
CA LEU A 138 -1.85 4.06 12.22
C LEU A 138 -2.84 2.95 12.60
N LEU A 139 -4.14 3.26 12.74
CA LEU A 139 -5.19 2.26 12.93
C LEU A 139 -5.33 1.34 11.70
N CYS A 140 -5.19 1.86 10.47
CA CYS A 140 -5.14 1.03 9.26
C CYS A 140 -3.90 0.12 9.23
N VAL A 141 -2.75 0.60 9.69
CA VAL A 141 -1.53 -0.20 9.85
C VAL A 141 -1.75 -1.30 10.89
N ALA A 142 -2.39 -0.99 12.03
CA ALA A 142 -2.70 -1.97 13.09
C ALA A 142 -3.63 -3.07 12.57
N ARG A 143 -4.64 -2.70 11.77
CA ARG A 143 -5.52 -3.65 11.06
C ARG A 143 -4.74 -4.58 10.13
N ALA A 144 -3.77 -4.05 9.38
CA ALA A 144 -2.93 -4.86 8.49
C ALA A 144 -1.98 -5.79 9.28
N LEU A 145 -1.46 -5.32 10.41
CA LEU A 145 -0.64 -6.11 11.33
C LEU A 145 -1.39 -7.32 11.91
N LEU A 146 -2.62 -7.11 12.38
CA LEU A 146 -3.47 -8.18 12.92
C LEU A 146 -3.69 -9.30 11.90
N ARG A 147 -3.86 -8.95 10.63
CA ARG A 147 -4.06 -9.92 9.54
C ARG A 147 -2.85 -10.83 9.31
N ASN A 148 -1.64 -10.41 9.68
CA ASN A 148 -0.40 -11.17 9.49
C ASN A 148 -0.27 -11.73 8.04
N SER A 149 -0.59 -10.89 7.07
CA SER A 149 -0.52 -11.21 5.63
C SER A 149 0.93 -11.31 5.16
N LYS A 150 1.20 -12.17 4.17
CA LYS A 150 2.55 -12.32 3.58
C LYS A 150 2.85 -11.33 2.47
N ILE A 151 1.79 -10.74 1.89
CA ILE A 151 1.89 -9.75 0.82
C ILE A 151 1.14 -8.49 1.26
N LEU A 152 1.83 -7.36 1.21
CA LEU A 152 1.31 -6.06 1.57
C LEU A 152 1.26 -5.16 0.32
N LEU A 153 0.13 -4.51 0.09
CA LEU A 153 -0.01 -3.42 -0.87
C LEU A 153 -0.13 -2.10 -0.12
N LEU A 154 0.83 -1.21 -0.32
CA LEU A 154 0.82 0.15 0.18
C LEU A 154 0.40 1.07 -0.97
N ASP A 155 -0.69 1.82 -0.82
CA ASP A 155 -1.09 2.86 -1.78
C ASP A 155 -0.80 4.22 -1.13
N GLU A 156 0.31 4.86 -1.51
CA GLU A 156 0.86 5.99 -0.77
C GLU A 156 0.42 7.34 -1.36
N ALA A 157 -0.29 8.15 -0.56
CA ALA A 157 -0.16 9.60 -0.63
C ALA A 157 -0.39 10.27 0.72
N THR A 158 0.66 10.82 1.32
CA THR A 158 0.70 11.33 2.70
C THR A 158 0.64 12.86 2.75
N ALA A 159 -0.09 13.49 1.82
CA ALA A 159 -0.10 14.96 1.66
C ALA A 159 -0.78 15.73 2.81
N ALA A 160 -1.59 15.06 3.63
CA ALA A 160 -2.37 15.67 4.72
C ALA A 160 -1.84 15.31 6.13
N ILE A 161 -0.67 14.67 6.21
CA ILE A 161 -0.03 14.25 7.46
C ILE A 161 1.23 15.10 7.65
N ASP A 162 1.49 15.55 8.86
CA ASP A 162 2.72 16.27 9.19
C ASP A 162 3.96 15.36 9.09
N THR A 163 5.13 15.95 8.90
CA THR A 163 6.37 15.21 8.62
C THR A 163 6.77 14.25 9.74
N GLU A 164 6.50 14.59 11.00
CA GLU A 164 6.85 13.75 12.14
C GLU A 164 5.97 12.49 12.16
N THR A 165 4.65 12.67 12.06
CA THR A 165 3.69 11.56 12.00
C THR A 165 3.91 10.69 10.75
N ASP A 166 4.22 11.29 9.60
CA ASP A 166 4.55 10.56 8.37
C ASP A 166 5.79 9.69 8.57
N GLY A 167 6.84 10.24 9.17
CA GLY A 167 8.06 9.50 9.53
C GLY A 167 7.77 8.28 10.40
N LEU A 168 6.98 8.48 11.47
CA LEU A 168 6.56 7.41 12.38
C LEU A 168 5.79 6.29 11.66
N ILE A 169 4.87 6.65 10.77
CA ILE A 169 4.08 5.68 9.99
C ILE A 169 5.00 4.86 9.07
N GLN A 170 5.93 5.51 8.37
CA GLN A 170 6.86 4.82 7.47
C GLN A 170 7.81 3.89 8.23
N GLU A 171 8.33 4.32 9.38
CA GLU A 171 9.15 3.51 10.27
C GLU A 171 8.36 2.28 10.75
N THR A 172 7.16 2.51 11.29
CA THR A 172 6.25 1.45 11.75
C THR A 172 6.01 0.41 10.67
N ILE A 173 5.70 0.85 9.43
CA ILE A 173 5.46 -0.04 8.30
C ILE A 173 6.74 -0.83 7.95
N SER A 174 7.88 -0.16 7.89
CA SER A 174 9.14 -0.80 7.53
C SER A 174 9.54 -1.90 8.51
N GLU A 175 9.40 -1.64 9.82
CA GLU A 175 9.70 -2.61 10.88
C GLU A 175 8.68 -3.75 10.91
N SER A 176 7.39 -3.40 10.90
CA SER A 176 6.28 -4.34 11.04
C SER A 176 6.19 -5.34 9.88
N PHE A 177 6.57 -4.93 8.67
CA PHE A 177 6.40 -5.71 7.44
C PHE A 177 7.73 -6.09 6.79
N CYS A 178 8.84 -6.05 7.52
CA CYS A 178 10.17 -6.40 7.02
C CYS A 178 10.27 -7.83 6.44
N HIS A 179 9.41 -8.76 6.89
CA HIS A 179 9.35 -10.14 6.40
C HIS A 179 8.24 -10.40 5.37
N CYS A 180 7.59 -9.34 4.86
CA CYS A 180 6.51 -9.44 3.87
C CYS A 180 7.01 -9.01 2.50
N THR A 181 6.49 -9.65 1.44
CA THR A 181 6.61 -9.08 0.09
C THR A 181 5.75 -7.82 0.04
N THR A 182 6.33 -6.68 -0.32
CA THR A 182 5.64 -5.39 -0.23
C THR A 182 5.59 -4.73 -1.60
N LEU A 183 4.41 -4.33 -2.04
CA LEU A 183 4.21 -3.54 -3.25
C LEU A 183 3.81 -2.12 -2.84
N VAL A 184 4.60 -1.14 -3.22
CA VAL A 184 4.40 0.27 -2.85
C VAL A 184 4.02 1.07 -4.08
N ILE A 185 2.74 1.42 -4.21
CA ILE A 185 2.31 2.40 -5.20
C ILE A 185 2.69 3.76 -4.65
N ALA A 186 3.75 4.34 -5.20
CA ALA A 186 4.31 5.57 -4.67
C ALA A 186 3.97 6.78 -5.53
N HIS A 187 3.67 7.87 -4.84
CA HIS A 187 3.56 9.21 -5.43
C HIS A 187 4.79 10.07 -5.12
N ARG A 188 5.61 9.68 -4.13
CA ARG A 188 6.87 10.32 -3.75
C ARG A 188 8.03 9.45 -4.19
N LEU A 189 9.00 10.04 -4.89
CA LEU A 189 10.15 9.29 -5.41
C LEU A 189 11.08 8.78 -4.30
N ASN A 190 11.23 9.54 -3.21
CA ASN A 190 12.07 9.14 -2.08
C ASN A 190 11.63 7.80 -1.47
N THR A 191 10.32 7.50 -1.45
CA THR A 191 9.79 6.25 -0.91
C THR A 191 10.26 5.04 -1.71
N VAL A 192 10.34 5.15 -3.04
CA VAL A 192 10.74 4.02 -3.90
C VAL A 192 12.24 3.82 -4.01
N LEU A 193 13.05 4.81 -3.64
CA LEU A 193 14.52 4.66 -3.62
C LEU A 193 14.99 3.63 -2.58
N ASN A 194 14.17 3.38 -1.54
CA ASN A 194 14.43 2.38 -0.51
C ASN A 194 13.87 0.98 -0.86
N CYS A 195 13.30 0.79 -2.06
CA CYS A 195 12.80 -0.49 -2.52
C CYS A 195 13.91 -1.33 -3.17
N ASP A 196 13.77 -2.65 -3.13
CA ASP A 196 14.72 -3.56 -3.78
C ASP A 196 14.70 -3.39 -5.30
N ARG A 197 13.51 -3.18 -5.87
CA ARG A 197 13.30 -2.91 -7.30
C ARG A 197 12.18 -1.91 -7.51
N ILE A 198 12.22 -1.24 -8.65
CA ILE A 198 11.23 -0.27 -9.09
C ILE A 198 10.60 -0.76 -10.39
N MET A 199 9.29 -0.86 -10.40
CA MET A 199 8.45 -1.11 -11.56
C MET A 199 7.91 0.22 -12.08
N VAL A 200 8.34 0.60 -13.29
CA VAL A 200 7.77 1.75 -13.99
C VAL A 200 6.62 1.27 -14.88
N LEU A 201 5.42 1.75 -14.57
CA LEU A 201 4.21 1.51 -15.36
C LEU A 201 3.94 2.70 -16.28
N ASP A 202 3.76 2.42 -17.57
CA ASP A 202 3.28 3.39 -18.57
C ASP A 202 2.18 2.79 -19.44
N GLN A 203 1.06 3.52 -19.57
CA GLN A 203 -0.11 3.15 -20.38
C GLN A 203 -0.58 1.68 -20.22
N GLY A 204 -0.47 1.14 -19.00
CA GLY A 204 -0.86 -0.22 -18.70
C GLY A 204 0.18 -1.29 -18.99
N GLN A 205 1.45 -0.93 -19.18
CA GLN A 205 2.56 -1.85 -19.46
C GLN A 205 3.70 -1.59 -18.49
N VAL A 206 4.45 -2.65 -18.14
CA VAL A 206 5.72 -2.51 -17.42
C VAL A 206 6.77 -2.12 -18.46
N VAL A 207 7.32 -0.92 -18.35
CA VAL A 207 8.36 -0.42 -19.27
C VAL A 207 9.76 -0.63 -18.71
N GLU A 208 9.91 -0.59 -17.39
CA GLU A 208 11.16 -0.82 -16.68
C GLU A 208 10.89 -1.60 -15.39
N PHE A 209 11.81 -2.49 -15.02
CA PHE A 209 11.70 -3.22 -13.77
C PHE A 209 13.06 -3.69 -13.26
N ASP A 210 13.74 -2.86 -12.47
CA ASP A 210 15.09 -3.15 -11.96
C ASP A 210 15.38 -2.41 -10.65
N ALA A 211 16.55 -2.64 -10.06
CA ALA A 211 17.02 -1.94 -8.87
C ALA A 211 17.09 -0.42 -9.10
N PRO A 212 16.82 0.42 -8.07
CA PRO A 212 16.88 1.88 -8.21
C PRO A 212 18.22 2.38 -8.77
N SER A 213 19.34 1.82 -8.31
CA SER A 213 20.68 2.19 -8.77
C SER A 213 20.92 1.89 -10.25
N ALA A 214 20.43 0.75 -10.75
CA ALA A 214 20.53 0.39 -12.15
C ALA A 214 19.71 1.35 -13.03
N LEU A 215 18.46 1.62 -12.63
CA LEU A 215 17.59 2.53 -13.36
C LEU A 215 18.06 3.99 -13.31
N LEU A 216 18.75 4.42 -12.24
CA LEU A 216 19.34 5.75 -12.15
C LEU A 216 20.64 5.88 -12.95
N SER A 217 21.37 4.79 -13.15
CA SER A 217 22.61 4.81 -13.94
C SER A 217 22.39 4.88 -15.44
N ASP A 218 21.19 4.54 -15.92
CA ASP A 218 20.82 4.63 -17.33
C ASP A 218 20.14 5.97 -17.64
N GLU A 219 20.81 6.84 -18.41
CA GLU A 219 20.27 8.15 -18.81
C GLU A 219 19.00 8.04 -19.69
N ASN A 220 18.77 6.88 -20.33
CA ASN A 220 17.56 6.64 -21.14
C ASN A 220 16.38 6.13 -20.33
N SER A 221 16.58 5.83 -19.05
CA SER A 221 15.57 5.34 -18.13
C SER A 221 14.47 6.38 -17.90
N ARG A 222 13.22 5.93 -17.99
CA ARG A 222 12.02 6.68 -17.61
C ARG A 222 12.08 7.02 -16.13
N PHE A 223 12.55 6.10 -15.29
CA PHE A 223 12.75 6.39 -13.87
C PHE A 223 13.77 7.52 -13.66
N HIS A 224 14.92 7.47 -14.33
CA HIS A 224 15.92 8.54 -14.28
C HIS A 224 15.32 9.90 -14.67
N ALA A 225 14.57 9.93 -15.78
CA ALA A 225 13.88 11.14 -16.24
C ALA A 225 12.83 11.66 -15.23
N MET A 226 12.13 10.76 -14.52
CA MET A 226 11.17 11.12 -13.48
C MET A 226 11.85 11.77 -12.27
N VAL A 227 13.01 11.25 -11.85
CA VAL A 227 13.81 11.80 -10.74
C VAL A 227 14.34 13.18 -11.10
N ASN A 228 14.97 13.35 -12.27
CA ASN A 228 15.46 14.66 -12.72
C ASN A 228 14.35 15.70 -12.83
N ALA A 229 13.16 15.30 -13.29
CA ALA A 229 12.02 16.21 -13.39
C ALA A 229 11.50 16.66 -12.02
N ALA A 230 11.55 15.79 -11.01
CA ALA A 230 11.16 16.13 -9.64
C ALA A 230 12.18 17.08 -8.98
N GLU A 231 13.48 16.80 -9.12
CA GLU A 231 14.55 17.62 -8.55
C GLU A 231 14.70 18.99 -9.23
N GLY A 232 14.54 19.04 -10.56
CA GLY A 232 14.60 20.28 -11.34
C GLY A 232 13.43 21.25 -11.10
N GLY A 233 12.34 20.78 -10.48
CA GLY A 233 11.21 21.62 -10.06
C GLY A 233 11.49 22.43 -8.79
N THR A 234 12.30 21.89 -7.88
CA THR A 234 12.66 22.50 -6.59
C THR A 234 13.57 23.73 -6.73
N ASN A 235 14.45 23.77 -7.74
CA ASN A 235 15.38 24.89 -7.95
C ASN A 235 14.78 26.12 -8.67
N LYS A 236 13.48 26.10 -9.02
CA LYS A 236 12.83 27.24 -9.71
C LYS A 236 11.94 28.11 -8.81
N THR A 237 11.79 27.76 -7.53
CA THR A 237 10.88 28.48 -6.61
C THR A 237 11.59 29.45 -5.66
N GLU A 238 12.92 29.47 -5.59
CA GLU A 238 13.70 30.40 -4.75
C GLU A 238 14.29 31.61 -5.51
N SER A 239 13.76 31.95 -6.68
CA SER A 239 14.24 33.09 -7.47
C SER A 239 13.10 33.91 -8.06
N ARG A 240 12.23 34.47 -7.22
CA ARG A 240 11.40 35.64 -7.54
C ARG A 240 11.17 36.51 -6.32
#